data_AF-K2A2E0-F1
#
_entry.id   AF-K2A2E0-F1
#
_cell.length_a   1.000
_cell.length_b   1.000
_cell.length_c   1.000
_cell.angle_alpha   90.00
_cell.angle_beta   90.00
_cell.angle_gamma   90.00
#
_symmetry.space_group_name_H-M   'P 1'
#
loop_
_entity.id
_entity.type
_entity.pdbx_description
1 polymer ?
#
loop_
_entity_poly.entity_id
_entity_poly.type
_entity_poly.pdbx_seq_one_letter_code
_entity_poly.pdbx_strand_id
1 'polypeptide(L)'
;MKHRIFILLLVLIIPSFANLLRPGYFPMQDDLQAMRLHQMDKCFRDFQIPCRWVPDMGYGYGYPQFNYYAPGVYYLGEVFHLVGFQFVDVVKILFIIGFVLSGIFMYVLVREIFGELPALVASLFYVYGPVRAVQV
;
A
#
# COMPACT_ATOMS: atom_id res chain seq x y z
N MET A 1 -30.01 -5.14 -5.89
CA MET A 1 -29.14 -4.26 -6.70
C MET A 1 -27.84 -3.92 -6.00
N LYS A 2 -27.87 -3.49 -4.73
CA LYS A 2 -26.71 -3.12 -3.89
C LYS A 2 -25.47 -4.01 -4.06
N HIS A 3 -25.64 -5.34 -3.89
CA HIS A 3 -24.52 -6.28 -3.97
C HIS A 3 -23.93 -6.39 -5.38
N ARG A 4 -24.73 -6.22 -6.43
CA ARG A 4 -24.25 -6.27 -7.82
C ARG A 4 -23.34 -5.08 -8.14
N ILE A 5 -23.69 -3.88 -7.68
CA ILE A 5 -22.88 -2.67 -7.88
C ILE A 5 -21.58 -2.78 -7.10
N PHE A 6 -21.61 -3.30 -5.87
CA PHE A 6 -20.41 -3.50 -5.08
C PHE A 6 -19.47 -4.54 -5.71
N ILE A 7 -19.99 -5.67 -6.20
CA ILE A 7 -19.19 -6.66 -6.94
C ILE A 7 -18.62 -6.04 -8.22
N LEU A 8 -19.42 -5.27 -8.96
CA LEU A 8 -18.97 -4.56 -10.16
C LEU A 8 -17.81 -3.61 -9.84
N LEU A 9 -17.89 -2.86 -8.74
CA LEU A 9 -16.78 -2.01 -8.27
C LEU A 9 -15.51 -2.84 -8.07
N LEU A 10 -15.58 -3.95 -7.32
CA LEU A 10 -14.40 -4.79 -7.05
C LEU A 10 -13.75 -5.29 -8.33
N VAL A 11 -14.56 -5.73 -9.30
CA VAL A 11 -14.07 -6.16 -10.62
C VAL A 11 -13.41 -5.00 -11.37
N LEU A 12 -14.00 -3.81 -11.34
CA LEU A 12 -13.49 -2.63 -12.02
C LEU A 12 -12.27 -2.01 -11.36
N ILE A 13 -11.92 -2.36 -10.12
CA ILE A 13 -10.67 -1.92 -9.48
C ILE A 13 -9.48 -2.77 -9.98
N ILE A 14 -9.69 -4.03 -10.36
CA ILE A 14 -8.60 -4.96 -10.73
C ILE A 14 -7.62 -4.37 -11.77
N PRO A 15 -8.08 -3.74 -12.87
CA PRO A 15 -7.15 -3.18 -13.85
C PRO A 15 -6.25 -2.06 -13.29
N SER A 16 -6.66 -1.36 -12.24
CA SER A 16 -5.90 -0.23 -11.67
C SER A 16 -4.57 -0.66 -11.05
N PHE A 17 -4.48 -1.91 -10.58
CA PHE A 17 -3.28 -2.44 -9.93
C PHE A 17 -2.71 -3.67 -10.66
N ALA A 18 -3.25 -4.06 -11.82
CA ALA A 18 -2.84 -5.25 -12.54
C ALA A 18 -1.32 -5.29 -12.86
N ASN A 19 -0.71 -4.13 -13.12
CA ASN A 19 0.74 -4.02 -13.35
C ASN A 19 1.58 -4.45 -12.14
N LEU A 20 1.05 -4.39 -10.91
CA LEU A 20 1.77 -4.84 -9.71
C LEU A 20 1.88 -6.36 -9.63
N LEU A 21 1.04 -7.10 -10.34
CA LEU A 21 1.03 -8.57 -10.34
C LEU A 21 2.17 -9.17 -11.18
N ARG A 22 2.90 -8.33 -11.93
CA ARG A 22 4.05 -8.79 -12.72
C ARG A 22 5.18 -9.31 -11.82
N PRO A 23 5.97 -10.31 -12.26
CA PRO A 23 7.13 -10.76 -11.52
C PRO A 23 8.20 -9.66 -11.36
N GLY A 24 8.99 -9.73 -10.28
CA GLY A 24 10.11 -8.81 -10.04
C GLY A 24 9.71 -7.42 -9.58
N TYR A 25 10.62 -6.46 -9.70
CA TYR A 25 10.41 -5.09 -9.24
C TYR A 25 9.52 -4.27 -10.19
N PHE A 26 8.88 -3.24 -9.66
CA PHE A 26 8.03 -2.33 -10.44
C PHE A 26 8.54 -0.88 -10.31
N PRO A 27 8.57 -0.12 -11.43
CA PRO A 27 9.00 1.27 -11.38
C PRO A 27 8.00 2.05 -10.56
N MET A 28 8.53 2.90 -9.71
CA MET A 28 7.78 3.79 -8.84
C MET A 28 8.54 5.09 -8.69
N GLN A 29 7.84 6.16 -8.30
CA GLN A 29 8.50 7.45 -8.09
C GLN A 29 9.51 7.41 -6.92
N ASP A 30 9.23 6.61 -5.89
CA ASP A 30 10.09 6.46 -4.69
C ASP A 30 10.39 4.97 -4.43
N ASP A 31 11.44 4.45 -5.08
CA ASP A 31 11.85 3.04 -5.11
C ASP A 31 12.48 2.51 -3.82
N LEU A 32 12.31 3.22 -2.71
CA LEU A 32 12.89 2.87 -1.41
C LEU A 32 11.97 2.00 -0.54
N GLN A 33 10.74 1.71 -0.97
CA GLN A 33 9.74 1.03 -0.12
C GLN A 33 10.23 -0.35 0.36
N ALA A 34 10.81 -1.15 -0.53
CA ALA A 34 11.33 -2.47 -0.19
C ALA A 34 12.53 -2.39 0.76
N MET A 35 13.41 -1.42 0.56
CA MET A 35 14.57 -1.19 1.44
C MET A 35 14.13 -0.73 2.84
N ARG A 36 13.13 0.15 2.92
CA ARG A 36 12.58 0.60 4.20
C ARG A 36 11.91 -0.54 4.97
N LEU A 37 11.20 -1.43 4.28
CA LEU A 37 10.67 -2.64 4.90
C LEU A 37 11.79 -3.57 5.37
N HIS A 38 12.86 -3.73 4.59
CA HIS A 38 14.04 -4.50 5.01
C HIS A 38 14.70 -3.91 6.28
N GLN A 39 14.78 -2.59 6.40
CA GLN A 39 15.26 -1.96 7.63
C GLN A 39 14.30 -2.15 8.82
N MET A 40 12.99 -2.22 8.56
CA MET A 40 12.00 -2.52 9.59
C MET A 40 12.20 -3.96 10.13
N ASP A 41 12.41 -4.94 9.26
CA ASP A 41 12.73 -6.33 9.67
C ASP A 41 14.00 -6.38 10.53
N LYS A 42 15.06 -5.66 10.16
CA LYS A 42 16.27 -5.54 11.00
C LYS A 42 15.97 -4.96 12.38
N CYS A 43 15.20 -3.87 12.46
CA CYS A 43 14.77 -3.32 13.74
C CYS A 43 14.02 -4.35 14.60
N PHE A 44 13.12 -5.13 14.01
CA PHE A 44 12.36 -6.15 14.73
C PHE A 44 13.26 -7.28 15.25
N ARG A 45 14.21 -7.74 14.42
CA ARG A 45 15.21 -8.74 14.82
C ARG A 45 16.13 -8.24 15.94
N ASP A 46 16.40 -6.93 15.97
CA ASP A 46 17.14 -6.26 17.04
C ASP A 46 16.27 -5.92 18.26
N PHE A 47 15.01 -6.40 18.30
CA PHE A 47 14.01 -6.10 19.35
C PHE A 47 13.75 -4.61 19.58
N GLN A 48 14.03 -3.77 18.57
CA GLN A 48 13.77 -2.33 18.61
C GLN A 48 12.31 -2.06 18.21
N ILE A 49 11.41 -2.12 19.19
CA ILE A 49 9.98 -1.83 19.03
C ILE A 49 9.58 -0.68 19.97
N PRO A 50 9.21 0.52 19.46
CA PRO A 50 9.13 0.88 18.04
C PRO A 50 10.52 1.04 17.38
N CYS A 51 10.61 0.73 16.08
CA CYS A 51 11.82 0.95 15.29
C CYS A 51 12.14 2.44 15.24
N ARG A 52 13.36 2.83 15.62
CA ARG A 52 13.82 4.22 15.70
C ARG A 52 15.00 4.47 14.78
N TRP A 53 16.02 3.63 14.87
CA TRP A 53 17.24 3.73 14.07
C TRP A 53 17.30 2.62 13.04
N VAL A 54 17.53 2.96 11.76
CA VAL A 54 17.78 1.98 10.70
C VAL A 54 19.29 1.83 10.50
N PRO A 55 19.85 0.61 10.44
CA PRO A 55 21.31 0.42 10.48
C PRO A 55 22.03 0.69 9.16
N ASP A 56 21.47 0.35 8.00
CA ASP A 56 22.27 0.29 6.76
C ASP A 56 22.09 1.52 5.85
N MET A 57 20.97 2.24 5.98
CA MET A 57 20.71 3.41 5.15
C MET A 57 21.61 4.58 5.55
N GLY A 58 21.77 5.58 4.67
CA GLY A 58 22.66 6.72 4.93
C GLY A 58 24.15 6.32 4.85
N TYR A 59 24.53 5.62 3.78
CA TYR A 59 25.89 5.15 3.54
C TYR A 59 26.45 4.22 4.63
N GLY A 60 25.59 3.42 5.28
CA GLY A 60 25.99 2.47 6.32
C GLY A 60 26.18 3.06 7.72
N TYR A 61 25.96 4.36 7.91
CA TYR A 61 25.98 4.98 9.25
C TYR A 61 24.64 4.82 9.98
N GLY A 62 23.57 4.52 9.25
CA GLY A 62 22.22 4.52 9.78
C GLY A 62 21.71 5.93 10.11
N TYR A 63 20.40 6.02 10.34
CA TYR A 63 19.76 7.29 10.74
C TYR A 63 18.36 7.05 11.32
N PRO A 64 17.73 8.04 11.97
CA PRO A 64 16.47 7.86 12.68
C PRO A 64 15.22 7.90 11.76
N GLN A 65 15.18 7.07 10.70
CA GLN A 65 14.14 7.10 9.66
C GLN A 65 12.71 7.14 10.21
N PHE A 66 12.35 6.19 11.08
CA PHE A 66 10.98 6.00 11.54
C PHE A 66 10.56 6.93 12.70
N ASN A 67 11.44 7.85 13.10
CA ASN A 67 11.04 8.99 13.94
C ASN A 67 10.39 10.10 13.11
N TYR A 68 10.78 10.23 11.84
CA TYR A 68 10.34 11.31 10.95
C TYR A 68 9.48 10.83 9.77
N TYR A 69 9.58 9.54 9.42
CA TYR A 69 8.78 8.90 8.39
C TYR A 69 7.72 8.00 9.02
N ALA A 70 6.48 8.08 8.54
CA ALA A 70 5.36 7.32 9.09
C ALA A 70 5.60 5.80 9.01
N PRO A 71 5.69 5.10 10.16
CA PRO A 71 6.10 3.69 10.18
C PRO A 71 4.94 2.70 9.98
N GLY A 72 3.68 3.17 10.09
CA GLY A 72 2.50 2.30 10.17
C GLY A 72 2.38 1.27 9.05
N VAL A 73 2.63 1.68 7.80
CA VAL A 73 2.57 0.76 6.65
C VAL A 73 3.69 -0.28 6.67
N TYR A 74 4.85 0.02 7.23
CA TYR A 74 5.97 -0.93 7.34
C TYR A 74 5.78 -1.90 8.50
N TYR A 75 5.13 -1.49 9.60
CA TYR A 75 4.70 -2.44 10.64
C TYR A 75 3.71 -3.46 10.07
N LEU A 76 2.76 -3.02 9.25
CA LEU A 76 1.85 -3.93 8.57
C LEU A 76 2.60 -4.82 7.56
N GLY A 77 3.56 -4.25 6.82
CA GLY A 77 4.42 -5.00 5.92
C GLY A 77 5.24 -6.07 6.63
N GLU A 78 5.78 -5.75 7.81
CA GLU A 78 6.58 -6.66 8.62
C GLU A 78 5.78 -7.91 8.99
N VAL A 79 4.50 -7.76 9.33
CA VAL A 79 3.61 -8.91 9.58
C VAL A 79 3.54 -9.84 8.37
N PHE A 80 3.43 -9.31 7.14
CA PHE A 80 3.45 -10.15 5.94
C PHE A 80 4.82 -10.79 5.72
N HIS A 81 5.92 -10.05 5.95
CA HIS A 81 7.26 -10.59 5.79
C HIS A 81 7.54 -11.75 6.75
N LEU A 82 7.14 -11.62 8.02
CA LEU A 82 7.27 -12.66 9.04
C LEU A 82 6.48 -13.94 8.72
N VAL A 83 5.42 -13.84 7.92
CA VAL A 83 4.65 -14.99 7.41
C VAL A 83 5.34 -15.67 6.21
N GLY A 84 6.42 -15.08 5.67
CA GLY A 84 7.29 -15.68 4.64
C GLY A 84 7.26 -14.97 3.29
N PHE A 85 6.52 -13.87 3.13
CA PHE A 85 6.51 -13.10 1.88
C PHE A 85 7.84 -12.37 1.67
N GLN A 86 8.30 -12.27 0.42
CA GLN A 86 9.50 -11.50 0.09
C GLN A 86 9.21 -9.99 0.16
N PHE A 87 10.22 -9.17 0.48
CA PHE A 87 10.06 -7.72 0.66
C PHE A 87 9.34 -7.02 -0.52
N VAL A 88 9.70 -7.37 -1.76
CA VAL A 88 9.08 -6.81 -2.97
C VAL A 88 7.61 -7.21 -3.08
N ASP A 89 7.28 -8.46 -2.74
CA ASP A 89 5.91 -8.96 -2.78
C ASP A 89 5.05 -8.32 -1.68
N VAL A 90 5.61 -8.11 -0.49
CA VAL A 90 4.94 -7.36 0.58
C VAL A 90 4.60 -5.96 0.12
N VAL A 91 5.55 -5.23 -0.48
CA VAL A 91 5.30 -3.87 -0.99
C VAL A 91 4.15 -3.88 -2.01
N LYS A 92 4.13 -4.83 -2.95
CA LYS A 92 3.02 -4.98 -3.91
C LYS A 92 1.68 -5.24 -3.20
N ILE A 93 1.66 -6.15 -2.24
CA ILE A 93 0.46 -6.48 -1.45
C ILE A 93 -0.07 -5.23 -0.75
N LEU A 94 0.80 -4.45 -0.09
CA LEU A 94 0.41 -3.22 0.59
C LEU A 94 -0.18 -2.17 -0.37
N PHE A 95 0.40 -1.99 -1.56
CA PHE A 95 -0.17 -1.10 -2.57
C PHE A 95 -1.53 -1.60 -3.07
N ILE A 96 -1.67 -2.90 -3.38
CA ILE A 96 -2.94 -3.50 -3.82
C ILE A 96 -4.02 -3.31 -2.74
N ILE A 97 -3.70 -3.57 -1.47
CA ILE A 97 -4.59 -3.31 -0.33
C ILE A 97 -4.97 -1.83 -0.31
N GLY A 98 -4.01 -0.93 -0.49
CA GLY A 98 -4.24 0.51 -0.55
C GLY A 98 -5.21 0.91 -1.67
N PHE A 99 -5.10 0.34 -2.87
CA PHE A 99 -6.05 0.56 -3.97
C PHE A 99 -7.45 0.08 -3.60
N VAL A 100 -7.56 -1.17 -3.18
CA VAL A 100 -8.85 -1.83 -2.88
C VAL A 100 -9.57 -1.12 -1.74
N LEU A 101 -8.91 -0.92 -0.60
CA LEU A 101 -9.51 -0.26 0.55
C LEU A 101 -9.93 1.17 0.23
N SER A 102 -9.11 1.91 -0.50
CA SER A 102 -9.45 3.30 -0.83
C SER A 102 -10.67 3.41 -1.75
N GLY A 103 -10.80 2.52 -2.74
CA GLY A 103 -11.99 2.43 -3.59
C GLY A 103 -13.24 2.03 -2.79
N ILE A 104 -13.10 1.07 -1.87
CA ILE A 104 -14.20 0.65 -0.99
C ILE A 104 -14.65 1.80 -0.07
N PHE A 105 -13.72 2.49 0.60
CA PHE A 105 -14.07 3.56 1.52
C PHE A 105 -14.64 4.78 0.80
N MET A 106 -14.15 5.11 -0.40
CA MET A 106 -14.77 6.15 -1.23
C MET A 106 -16.21 5.76 -1.62
N TYR A 107 -16.43 4.49 -1.98
CA TYR A 107 -17.76 3.99 -2.30
C TYR A 107 -18.71 4.11 -1.10
N VAL A 108 -18.27 3.65 0.08
CA VAL A 108 -19.06 3.73 1.31
C VAL A 108 -19.40 5.18 1.62
N LEU A 109 -18.43 6.09 1.60
CA LEU A 109 -18.63 7.51 1.90
C LEU A 109 -19.67 8.16 0.97
N VAL A 110 -19.49 8.03 -0.34
CA VAL A 110 -20.36 8.69 -1.32
C VAL A 110 -21.74 8.04 -1.36
N ARG A 111 -21.84 6.74 -1.09
CA ARG A 111 -23.11 6.02 -1.06
C ARG A 111 -24.04 6.57 0.02
N GLU A 112 -23.51 6.87 1.20
CA GLU A 112 -24.31 7.43 2.31
C GLU A 112 -24.86 8.83 1.99
N ILE A 113 -24.23 9.58 1.08
CA ILE A 113 -24.62 10.96 0.76
C ILE A 113 -25.49 11.03 -0.52
N PHE A 114 -25.12 10.31 -1.58
CA PHE A 114 -25.69 10.46 -2.93
C PHE A 114 -26.25 9.17 -3.54
N GLY A 115 -26.14 8.02 -2.85
CA GLY A 115 -26.60 6.72 -3.34
C GLY A 115 -25.59 5.96 -4.20
N GLU A 116 -26.02 4.83 -4.77
CA GLU A 116 -25.12 3.77 -5.26
C GLU A 116 -24.38 4.09 -6.57
N LEU A 117 -25.06 4.71 -7.54
CA LEU A 117 -24.45 5.04 -8.83
C LEU A 117 -23.40 6.16 -8.72
N PRO A 118 -23.67 7.30 -8.05
CA PRO A 118 -22.64 8.32 -7.82
C PRO A 118 -21.44 7.77 -7.04
N ALA A 119 -21.69 6.87 -6.09
CA ALA A 119 -20.63 6.22 -5.32
C ALA A 119 -19.72 5.34 -6.18
N LEU A 120 -20.28 4.54 -7.09
CA LEU A 120 -19.48 3.76 -8.03
C LEU A 120 -18.60 4.69 -8.87
N VAL A 121 -19.18 5.73 -9.47
CA VAL A 121 -18.46 6.67 -10.32
C VAL A 121 -17.33 7.36 -9.54
N ALA A 122 -17.63 7.93 -8.38
CA ALA A 122 -16.63 8.61 -7.55
C ALA A 122 -15.48 7.69 -7.13
N SER A 123 -15.77 6.43 -6.82
CA SER A 123 -14.75 5.44 -6.45
C SER A 123 -13.83 5.10 -7.61
N LEU A 124 -14.39 4.96 -8.83
CA LEU A 124 -13.58 4.75 -10.02
C LEU A 124 -12.69 5.96 -10.30
N PHE A 125 -13.23 7.18 -10.23
CA PHE A 125 -12.41 8.39 -10.38
C PHE A 125 -11.30 8.48 -9.33
N TYR A 126 -11.59 8.09 -8.08
CA TYR A 126 -10.60 8.09 -7.01
C TYR A 126 -9.47 7.07 -7.26
N VAL A 127 -9.83 5.84 -7.67
CA VAL A 127 -8.88 4.73 -7.89
C VAL A 127 -8.03 4.97 -9.14
N TYR A 128 -8.63 5.46 -10.22
CA TYR A 128 -7.96 5.71 -11.51
C TYR A 128 -7.33 7.11 -11.62
N GLY A 129 -7.42 7.93 -10.57
CA GLY A 129 -6.84 9.27 -10.55
C GLY A 129 -5.34 9.25 -10.92
N PRO A 130 -4.86 10.11 -11.83
CA PRO A 130 -3.47 10.03 -12.35
C PRO A 130 -2.39 10.04 -11.27
N VAL A 131 -2.60 10.78 -10.19
CA VAL A 131 -1.65 10.85 -9.07
C VAL A 131 -1.44 9.48 -8.42
N ARG A 132 -2.45 8.61 -8.40
CA ARG A 132 -2.34 7.25 -7.84
C ARG A 132 -1.48 6.35 -8.72
N ALA A 133 -1.48 6.56 -10.03
CA ALA A 133 -0.61 5.82 -10.94
C ALA A 133 0.87 6.25 -10.81
N VAL A 134 1.13 7.47 -10.35
CA VAL A 134 2.48 8.03 -10.15
C VAL A 134 3.04 7.68 -8.76
N GLN A 135 2.17 7.58 -7.75
CA GLN A 135 2.55 7.26 -6.37
C GLN A 135 2.77 5.77 -6.11
N VAL A 136 2.48 4.93 -7.10
CA VAL A 136 2.81 3.51 -7.10
C VAL A 136 4.21 3.31 -7.59
#